data_AF-A0A1C6FB09-F1
#
_entry.id   AF-A0A1C6FB09-F1
#
_cell.length_a   1.000
_cell.length_b   1.000
_cell.length_c   1.000
_cell.angle_alpha   90.00
_cell.angle_beta   90.00
_cell.angle_gamma   90.00
#
_symmetry.space_group_name_H-M   'P 1'
#
loop_
_entity.id
_entity.type
_entity.pdbx_description
1 polymer ?
#
loop_
_entity_poly.entity_id
_entity_poly.type
_entity_poly.pdbx_seq_one_letter_code
_entity_poly.pdbx_strand_id
1 'polypeptide(L)'
;MSKYEQILTEIEEFIDNCKRQKLSGVNIIVNKEQLEEYISELRMKTPEEIRKYQRIINNKEAIMNDAQARAEDMLQQAREETSELISEHEIMQQAYVQAQNLVDDASAQAQQILDNAVNDANDIRMGAMQYTDDILENLQNIINHTMENVTMKYDAFMKSLNTSLDVVTANRNELYPKDEATENVEEQSENTEEAAEDTEFEDYTVDLNEYKN
;
A
#
# COMPACT_ATOMS: atom_id res chain seq x y z
N MET A 1 63.27 49.15 13.36
CA MET A 1 63.41 49.97 14.57
C MET A 1 62.51 51.17 14.44
N SER A 2 61.73 51.48 15.47
CA SER A 2 60.91 52.70 15.50
C SER A 2 61.81 53.94 15.57
N LYS A 3 61.33 55.08 15.05
CA LYS A 3 62.01 56.38 15.23
C LYS A 3 62.22 56.73 16.71
N TYR A 4 61.37 56.20 17.60
CA TYR A 4 61.53 56.29 19.05
C TYR A 4 62.76 55.51 19.55
N GLU A 5 62.95 54.27 19.06
CA GLU A 5 64.10 53.44 19.42
C GLU A 5 65.42 54.05 18.90
N GLN A 6 65.38 54.69 17.73
CA GLN A 6 66.55 55.38 17.17
C GLN A 6 67.00 56.54 18.04
N ILE A 7 66.08 57.42 18.48
CA ILE A 7 66.42 58.56 19.36
C ILE A 7 66.91 58.07 20.73
N LEU A 8 66.31 57.01 21.28
CA LEU A 8 66.80 56.39 22.51
C LEU A 8 68.24 55.87 22.37
N THR A 9 68.52 55.17 21.27
CA THR A 9 69.86 54.67 20.95
C THR A 9 70.85 55.84 20.77
N GLU A 10 70.46 56.92 20.10
CA GLU A 10 71.28 58.12 19.92
C GLU A 10 71.57 58.83 21.26
N ILE A 11 70.60 58.88 22.18
CA ILE A 11 70.80 59.40 23.55
C ILE A 11 71.74 58.48 24.34
N GLU A 12 71.56 57.16 24.27
CA GLU A 12 72.44 56.19 24.93
C GLU A 12 73.88 56.31 24.43
N GLU A 13 74.09 56.35 23.10
CA GLU A 13 75.39 56.57 22.48
C GLU A 13 75.98 57.94 22.84
N PHE A 14 75.17 58.99 22.91
CA PHE A 14 75.62 60.32 23.32
C PHE A 14 76.10 60.33 24.78
N ILE A 15 75.37 59.66 25.68
CA ILE A 15 75.74 59.53 27.10
C ILE A 15 77.05 58.72 27.25
N ASP A 16 77.21 57.63 26.49
CA ASP A 16 78.41 56.80 26.52
C ASP A 16 79.66 57.53 26.01
N ASN A 17 79.50 58.44 25.06
CA ASN A 17 80.59 59.26 24.49
C ASN A 17 80.92 60.52 25.30
N CYS A 18 80.18 60.83 26.38
CA CYS A 18 80.44 62.01 27.20
C CYS A 18 81.71 61.87 28.06
N LYS A 19 82.44 62.99 28.22
CA LYS A 19 83.66 62.99 29.04
C LYS A 19 83.30 62.87 30.53
N ARG A 20 83.94 61.93 31.22
CA ARG A 20 83.82 61.82 32.68
C ARG A 20 84.43 63.02 33.38
N GLN A 21 83.78 63.47 34.44
CA GLN A 21 84.30 64.54 35.28
C GLN A 21 85.60 64.09 35.96
N LYS A 22 86.61 64.95 35.99
CA LYS A 22 87.90 64.64 36.64
C LYS A 22 87.66 64.24 38.10
N LEU A 23 88.24 63.11 38.51
CA LEU A 23 88.14 62.50 39.86
C LEU A 23 86.77 61.93 40.25
N SER A 24 85.80 61.79 39.33
CA SER A 24 84.55 61.07 39.58
C SER A 24 84.39 59.86 38.65
N GLY A 25 84.11 58.69 39.21
CA GLY A 25 83.81 57.47 38.45
C GLY A 25 82.37 57.37 37.95
N VAL A 26 81.48 58.23 38.47
CA VAL A 26 80.02 58.15 38.25
C VAL A 26 79.49 59.37 37.50
N ASN A 27 80.12 60.54 37.63
CA ASN A 27 79.61 61.78 37.04
C ASN A 27 80.19 62.04 35.64
N ILE A 28 79.30 62.33 34.69
CA ILE A 28 79.61 62.71 33.31
C ILE A 28 79.36 64.21 33.10
N ILE A 29 80.15 64.82 32.23
CA ILE A 29 79.94 66.21 31.78
C ILE A 29 79.20 66.14 30.45
N VAL A 30 77.97 66.65 30.44
CA VAL A 30 77.09 66.67 29.27
C VAL A 30 76.92 68.09 28.75
N ASN A 31 76.78 68.24 27.43
CA ASN A 31 76.28 69.48 26.84
C ASN A 31 74.77 69.53 27.11
N LYS A 32 74.36 70.49 27.94
CA LYS A 32 72.96 70.65 28.36
C LYS A 32 72.04 70.92 27.17
N GLU A 33 72.45 71.80 26.25
CA GLU A 33 71.62 72.22 25.10
C GLU A 33 71.36 71.04 24.15
N GLN A 34 72.40 70.25 23.89
CA GLN A 34 72.30 69.08 23.00
C GLN A 34 71.47 67.95 23.62
N LEU A 35 71.59 67.72 24.93
CA LEU A 35 70.75 66.74 25.64
C LEU A 35 69.28 67.20 25.73
N GLU A 36 69.04 68.50 25.95
CA GLU A 36 67.69 69.08 25.95
C GLU A 36 67.03 68.97 24.58
N GLU A 37 67.79 69.11 23.48
CA GLU A 37 67.31 68.89 22.12
C GLU A 37 66.84 67.44 21.90
N TYR A 38 67.67 66.44 22.26
CA TYR A 38 67.28 65.04 22.16
C TYR A 38 66.07 64.68 23.04
N ILE A 39 66.00 65.19 24.27
CA ILE A 39 64.84 64.98 25.16
C ILE A 39 63.57 65.64 24.60
N SER A 40 63.70 66.83 24.01
CA SER A 40 62.60 67.55 23.37
C SER A 40 62.07 66.78 22.16
N GLU A 41 62.96 66.28 21.30
CA GLU A 41 62.60 65.47 20.15
C GLU A 41 61.92 64.15 20.56
N LEU A 42 62.46 63.48 21.59
CA LEU A 42 61.86 62.29 22.18
C LEU A 42 60.45 62.59 22.73
N ARG A 43 60.27 63.69 23.46
CA ARG A 43 58.95 64.15 23.95
C ARG A 43 57.98 64.44 22.83
N MET A 44 58.44 64.96 21.70
CA MET A 44 57.58 65.28 20.57
C MET A 44 57.10 64.02 19.84
N LYS A 45 57.98 63.02 19.68
CA LYS A 45 57.67 61.78 18.92
C LYS A 45 57.03 60.66 19.76
N THR A 46 57.26 60.62 21.07
CA THR A 46 56.69 59.59 21.96
C THR A 46 55.15 59.52 21.91
N PRO A 47 54.40 60.63 21.95
CA PRO A 47 52.94 60.60 21.87
C PRO A 47 52.41 60.03 20.55
N GLU A 48 53.10 60.28 19.43
CA GLU A 48 52.70 59.74 18.13
C GLU A 48 52.84 58.21 18.09
N GLU A 49 53.94 57.70 18.64
CA GLU A 49 54.21 56.27 18.64
C GLU A 49 53.29 55.51 19.60
N ILE A 50 52.96 56.10 20.76
CA ILE A 50 51.92 55.57 21.65
C ILE A 50 50.55 55.51 20.95
N ARG A 51 50.14 56.59 20.26
CA ARG A 51 48.87 56.61 19.50
C ARG A 51 48.85 55.55 18.40
N LYS A 52 49.98 55.33 17.72
CA LYS A 52 50.12 54.28 16.70
C LYS A 52 49.92 52.89 17.30
N TYR A 53 50.55 52.58 18.43
CA TYR A 53 50.34 51.30 19.11
C TYR A 53 48.91 51.12 19.61
N GLN A 54 48.32 52.15 20.22
CA GLN A 54 46.91 52.12 20.63
C GLN A 54 45.97 51.83 19.44
N ARG A 55 46.23 52.43 18.28
CA ARG A 55 45.47 52.16 17.05
C ARG A 55 45.60 50.70 16.60
N ILE A 56 46.80 50.14 16.67
CA ILE A 56 47.03 48.72 16.32
C ILE A 56 46.27 47.81 17.28
N ILE A 57 46.31 48.09 18.59
CA ILE A 57 45.59 47.31 19.61
C ILE A 57 44.08 47.38 19.36
N ASN A 58 43.52 48.58 19.19
CA ASN A 58 42.09 48.76 18.92
C ASN A 58 41.67 48.07 17.61
N ASN A 59 42.49 48.14 16.56
CA ASN A 59 42.21 47.44 15.30
C ASN A 59 42.27 45.92 15.49
N LYS A 60 43.23 45.40 16.27
CA LYS A 60 43.33 43.97 16.57
C LYS A 60 42.10 43.50 17.34
N GLU A 61 41.67 44.23 18.37
CA GLU A 61 40.46 43.91 19.13
C GLU A 61 39.20 43.96 18.25
N ALA A 62 39.09 44.97 17.39
CA ALA A 62 38.00 45.05 16.43
C ALA A 62 37.97 43.85 15.48
N ILE A 63 39.12 43.45 14.93
CA ILE A 63 39.23 42.26 14.05
C ILE A 63 38.89 40.99 14.82
N MET A 64 39.37 40.84 16.05
CA MET A 64 39.07 39.68 16.90
C MET A 64 37.59 39.56 17.21
N ASN A 65 36.96 40.66 17.60
CA ASN A 65 35.52 40.68 17.93
C ASN A 65 34.67 40.39 16.69
N ASP A 66 35.03 40.97 15.54
CA ASP A 66 34.35 40.73 14.27
C ASP A 66 34.53 39.28 13.79
N ALA A 67 35.74 38.71 13.92
CA ALA A 67 35.98 37.31 13.62
C ALA A 67 35.18 36.37 14.55
N GLN A 68 35.09 36.71 15.84
CA GLN A 68 34.32 35.93 16.80
C GLN A 68 32.82 36.02 16.52
N ALA A 69 32.29 37.22 16.23
CA ALA A 69 30.90 37.40 15.85
C ALA A 69 30.54 36.60 14.59
N ARG A 70 31.42 36.61 13.57
CA ARG A 70 31.23 35.82 12.34
C ARG A 70 31.30 34.31 12.59
N ALA A 71 32.17 33.85 13.49
CA ALA A 71 32.25 32.44 13.86
C ALA A 71 30.98 31.99 14.62
N GLU A 72 30.45 32.84 15.50
CA GLU A 72 29.21 32.59 16.23
C GLU A 72 28.00 32.54 15.28
N ASP A 73 27.90 33.49 14.34
CA ASP A 73 26.86 33.52 13.31
C ASP A 73 26.91 32.27 12.40
N MET A 74 28.10 31.88 11.95
CA MET A 74 28.28 30.65 11.16
C MET A 74 27.87 29.40 11.94
N LEU A 75 28.21 29.32 13.23
CA LEU A 75 27.83 28.19 14.07
C LEU A 75 26.31 28.15 14.30
N GLN A 76 25.67 29.31 14.44
CA GLN A 76 24.23 29.41 14.56
C GLN A 76 23.54 28.93 13.28
N GLN A 77 23.95 29.45 12.12
CA GLN A 77 23.39 29.04 10.82
C GLN A 77 23.55 27.53 10.59
N ALA A 78 24.73 26.97 10.85
CA ALA A 78 24.96 25.53 10.71
C ALA A 78 24.06 24.69 11.63
N ARG A 79 23.75 25.17 12.84
CA ARG A 79 22.84 24.49 13.77
C ARG A 79 21.39 24.56 13.30
N GLU A 80 20.97 25.71 12.77
CA GLU A 80 19.63 25.91 12.21
C GLU A 80 19.42 24.99 11.00
N GLU A 81 20.35 24.97 10.04
CA GLU A 81 20.32 24.08 8.89
C GLU A 81 20.30 22.60 9.30
N THR A 82 21.13 22.21 10.27
CA THR A 82 21.15 20.83 10.76
C THR A 82 19.82 20.44 11.41
N SER A 83 19.22 21.35 12.20
CA SER A 83 17.93 21.12 12.82
C SER A 83 16.82 20.99 11.79
N GLU A 84 16.84 21.79 10.72
CA GLU A 84 15.88 21.72 9.63
C GLU A 84 16.00 20.40 8.87
N LEU A 85 17.23 19.96 8.53
CA LEU A 85 17.48 18.68 7.87
C LEU A 85 17.02 17.48 8.69
N ILE A 86 17.26 17.49 10.01
CA ILE A 86 16.79 16.43 10.91
C ILE A 86 15.26 16.42 10.94
N SER A 87 14.64 17.60 11.07
CA SER A 87 13.18 17.74 11.07
C SER A 87 12.57 17.23 9.76
N GLU A 88 13.13 17.60 8.60
CA GLU A 88 12.67 17.12 7.30
C GLU A 88 12.82 15.60 7.17
N HIS A 89 13.95 15.04 7.62
CA HIS A 89 14.17 13.60 7.60
C HIS A 89 13.17 12.84 8.48
N GLU A 90 12.89 13.34 9.69
CA GLU A 90 11.89 12.76 10.60
C GLU A 90 10.49 12.82 9.99
N ILE A 91 10.09 13.96 9.41
CA ILE A 91 8.81 14.11 8.72
C ILE A 91 8.71 13.13 7.56
N MET A 92 9.76 13.00 6.76
CA MET A 92 9.81 12.05 5.64
C MET A 92 9.69 10.61 6.13
N GLN A 93 10.42 10.22 7.18
CA GLN A 93 10.34 8.88 7.76
C GLN A 93 8.93 8.58 8.28
N GLN A 94 8.31 9.53 8.98
CA GLN A 94 6.92 9.40 9.44
C GLN A 94 5.96 9.28 8.26
N ALA A 95 6.15 10.06 7.20
CA ALA A 95 5.33 9.98 5.98
C ALA A 95 5.44 8.60 5.31
N TYR A 96 6.64 8.02 5.24
CA TYR A 96 6.82 6.65 4.73
C TYR A 96 6.08 5.61 5.56
N VAL A 97 6.16 5.70 6.90
CA VAL A 97 5.43 4.78 7.79
C VAL A 97 3.92 4.93 7.60
N GLN A 98 3.41 6.16 7.54
CA GLN A 98 1.99 6.42 7.30
C GLN A 98 1.53 5.91 5.93
N ALA A 99 2.33 6.10 4.89
CA ALA A 99 2.03 5.60 3.55
C ALA A 99 1.99 4.06 3.53
N GLN A 100 2.93 3.39 4.20
CA GLN A 100 2.92 1.94 4.29
C GLN A 100 1.68 1.43 5.04
N ASN A 101 1.36 2.04 6.18
CA ASN A 101 0.15 1.70 6.93
C ASN A 101 -1.11 1.88 6.08
N LEU A 102 -1.19 2.96 5.29
CA LEU A 102 -2.33 3.20 4.39
C LEU A 102 -2.45 2.11 3.32
N VAL A 103 -1.33 1.66 2.75
CA VAL A 103 -1.32 0.58 1.75
C VAL A 103 -1.74 -0.75 2.38
N ASP A 104 -1.27 -1.03 3.59
CA ASP A 104 -1.61 -2.26 4.31
C ASP A 104 -3.10 -2.27 4.69
N ASP A 105 -3.61 -1.15 5.21
CA ASP A 105 -5.04 -0.98 5.55
C ASP A 105 -5.92 -1.10 4.31
N ALA A 106 -5.54 -0.46 3.20
CA ALA A 106 -6.27 -0.55 1.94
C ALA A 106 -6.27 -1.98 1.39
N SER A 107 -5.15 -2.69 1.49
CA SER A 107 -5.03 -4.09 1.07
C SER A 107 -5.90 -5.02 1.92
N ALA A 108 -5.92 -4.81 3.24
CA ALA A 108 -6.78 -5.56 4.16
C ALA A 108 -8.28 -5.31 3.87
N GLN A 109 -8.67 -4.05 3.64
CA GLN A 109 -10.04 -3.71 3.26
C GLN A 109 -10.44 -4.34 1.91
N ALA A 110 -9.55 -4.30 0.92
CA ALA A 110 -9.80 -4.92 -0.38
C ALA A 110 -10.01 -6.44 -0.24
N GLN A 111 -9.18 -7.12 0.56
CA GLN A 111 -9.34 -8.54 0.82
C GLN A 111 -10.67 -8.84 1.51
N GLN A 112 -11.06 -8.05 2.50
CA GLN A 112 -12.34 -8.21 3.19
C GLN A 112 -13.54 -8.03 2.25
N ILE A 113 -13.48 -7.05 1.33
CA ILE A 113 -14.53 -6.85 0.31
C ILE A 113 -14.62 -8.08 -0.60
N LEU A 114 -13.48 -8.64 -1.02
CA LEU A 114 -13.43 -9.82 -1.87
C LEU A 114 -14.00 -11.04 -1.17
N ASP A 115 -13.62 -11.27 0.09
CA ASP A 115 -14.12 -12.38 0.90
C ASP A 115 -15.65 -12.28 1.09
N ASN A 116 -16.15 -11.08 1.40
CA ASN A 116 -17.59 -10.83 1.52
C ASN A 116 -18.31 -11.07 0.19
N ALA A 117 -17.77 -10.58 -0.93
CA ALA A 117 -18.37 -10.78 -2.24
C ALA A 117 -18.42 -12.27 -2.64
N VAL A 118 -17.39 -13.05 -2.29
CA VAL A 118 -17.36 -14.50 -2.52
C VAL A 118 -18.41 -15.21 -1.67
N ASN A 119 -18.57 -14.82 -0.40
CA ASN A 119 -19.59 -15.38 0.47
C ASN A 119 -21.00 -15.06 -0.04
N ASP A 120 -21.28 -13.80 -0.38
CA ASP A 120 -22.56 -13.38 -0.95
C ASP A 120 -22.89 -14.13 -2.25
N ALA A 121 -21.91 -14.31 -3.14
CA ALA A 121 -22.08 -15.06 -4.38
C ALA A 121 -22.40 -16.54 -4.11
N ASN A 122 -21.74 -17.15 -3.11
CA ASN A 122 -22.03 -18.52 -2.72
C ASN A 122 -23.44 -18.66 -2.12
N ASP A 123 -23.86 -17.71 -1.28
CA ASP A 123 -25.19 -17.71 -0.68
C ASP A 123 -26.28 -17.57 -1.72
N ILE A 124 -26.11 -16.64 -2.69
CA ILE A 124 -27.03 -16.49 -3.83
C ILE A 124 -27.08 -17.78 -4.64
N ARG A 125 -25.94 -18.40 -4.92
CA ARG A 125 -25.87 -19.64 -5.70
C ARG A 125 -26.60 -20.78 -4.98
N MET A 126 -26.36 -20.96 -3.68
CA MET A 126 -27.03 -21.99 -2.88
C MET A 126 -28.54 -21.73 -2.81
N GLY A 127 -28.96 -20.48 -2.61
CA GLY A 127 -30.38 -20.10 -2.61
C GLY A 127 -31.06 -20.37 -3.96
N ALA A 128 -30.39 -20.08 -5.08
CA ALA A 128 -30.91 -20.37 -6.42
C ALA A 128 -31.00 -21.88 -6.70
N MET A 129 -30.01 -22.66 -6.26
CA MET A 129 -30.02 -24.12 -6.36
C MET A 129 -31.19 -24.71 -5.57
N GLN A 130 -31.38 -24.30 -4.31
CA GLN A 130 -32.48 -24.77 -3.48
C GLN A 130 -33.83 -24.40 -4.10
N TYR A 131 -34.00 -23.16 -4.55
CA TYR A 131 -35.23 -22.73 -5.22
C TYR A 131 -35.56 -23.57 -6.47
N THR A 132 -34.52 -23.90 -7.25
CA THR A 132 -34.68 -24.74 -8.44
C THR A 132 -35.04 -26.17 -8.06
N ASP A 133 -34.41 -26.71 -7.01
CA ASP A 133 -34.70 -28.03 -6.46
C ASP A 133 -36.16 -28.13 -6.00
N ASP A 134 -36.65 -27.13 -5.24
CA ASP A 134 -38.05 -27.06 -4.80
C ASP A 134 -39.02 -27.05 -5.99
N ILE A 135 -38.69 -26.35 -7.09
CA ILE A 135 -39.50 -26.36 -8.32
C ILE A 135 -39.49 -27.74 -8.97
N LEU A 136 -38.32 -28.39 -9.06
CA LEU A 136 -38.18 -29.71 -9.65
C LEU A 136 -38.90 -30.77 -8.83
N GLU A 137 -38.87 -30.70 -7.51
CA GLU A 137 -39.64 -31.55 -6.61
C GLU A 137 -41.15 -31.40 -6.87
N ASN A 138 -41.64 -30.16 -6.96
CA ASN A 138 -43.04 -29.90 -7.29
C ASN A 138 -43.42 -30.46 -8.67
N LEU A 139 -42.56 -30.27 -9.67
CA LEU A 139 -42.76 -30.81 -11.02
C LEU A 139 -42.80 -32.34 -11.01
N GLN A 140 -41.86 -32.98 -10.30
CA GLN A 140 -41.81 -34.43 -10.13
C GLN A 140 -43.11 -34.94 -9.50
N ASN A 141 -43.61 -34.28 -8.46
CA ASN A 141 -44.88 -34.62 -7.84
C ASN A 141 -46.05 -34.51 -8.83
N ILE A 142 -46.13 -33.43 -9.62
CA ILE A 142 -47.18 -33.28 -10.64
C ILE A 142 -47.12 -34.40 -11.68
N ILE A 143 -45.93 -34.77 -12.14
CA ILE A 143 -45.72 -35.85 -13.11
C ILE A 143 -46.18 -37.18 -12.52
N ASN A 144 -45.75 -37.52 -11.30
CA ASN A 144 -46.16 -38.75 -10.61
C ASN A 144 -47.69 -38.84 -10.48
N HIS A 145 -48.34 -37.79 -9.98
CA HIS A 145 -49.79 -37.77 -9.87
C HIS A 145 -50.49 -37.86 -11.23
N THR A 146 -49.94 -37.24 -12.27
CA THR A 146 -50.50 -37.33 -13.62
C THR A 146 -50.39 -38.74 -14.17
N MET A 147 -49.24 -39.40 -13.98
CA MET A 147 -49.01 -40.78 -14.41
C MET A 147 -49.93 -41.77 -13.68
N GLU A 148 -50.09 -41.62 -12.35
CA GLU A 148 -51.05 -42.40 -11.56
C GLU A 148 -52.48 -42.22 -12.07
N ASN A 149 -52.89 -40.97 -12.30
CA ASN A 149 -54.22 -40.65 -12.83
C ASN A 149 -54.46 -41.25 -14.22
N VAL A 150 -53.49 -41.14 -15.14
CA VAL A 150 -53.60 -41.72 -16.48
C VAL A 150 -53.72 -43.24 -16.40
N THR A 151 -52.90 -43.89 -15.58
CA THR A 151 -52.94 -45.35 -15.37
C THR A 151 -54.30 -45.79 -14.85
N MET A 152 -54.81 -45.15 -13.79
CA MET A 152 -56.13 -45.46 -13.23
C MET A 152 -57.27 -45.26 -14.24
N LYS A 153 -57.21 -44.19 -15.06
CA LYS A 153 -58.22 -43.92 -16.08
C LYS A 153 -58.16 -44.91 -17.23
N TYR A 154 -56.95 -45.27 -17.66
CA TYR A 154 -56.73 -46.28 -18.69
C TYR A 154 -57.26 -47.66 -18.25
N ASP A 155 -56.95 -48.09 -17.03
CA ASP A 155 -57.46 -49.35 -16.47
C ASP A 155 -58.99 -49.37 -16.41
N ALA A 156 -59.60 -48.28 -15.96
CA ALA A 156 -61.06 -48.14 -15.93
C ALA A 156 -61.68 -48.16 -17.33
N PHE A 157 -61.05 -47.49 -18.30
CA PHE A 157 -61.46 -47.47 -19.70
C PHE A 157 -61.39 -48.88 -20.32
N MET A 158 -60.26 -49.57 -20.17
CA MET A 158 -60.08 -50.94 -20.65
C MET A 158 -61.09 -51.89 -20.03
N LYS A 159 -61.36 -51.76 -18.73
CA LYS A 159 -62.41 -52.54 -18.06
C LYS A 159 -63.80 -52.28 -18.66
N SER A 160 -64.13 -51.04 -18.99
CA SER A 160 -65.39 -50.68 -19.63
C SER A 160 -65.52 -51.25 -21.06
N LEU A 161 -64.42 -51.23 -21.84
CA LEU A 161 -64.39 -51.83 -23.16
C LEU A 161 -64.58 -53.36 -23.10
N ASN A 162 -63.86 -54.04 -22.19
CA ASN A 162 -64.02 -55.48 -21.97
C ASN A 162 -65.46 -55.83 -21.56
N THR A 163 -66.05 -55.06 -20.64
CA THR A 163 -67.46 -55.25 -20.24
C THR A 163 -68.41 -55.07 -21.43
N SER A 164 -68.16 -54.09 -22.31
CA SER A 164 -68.98 -53.87 -23.50
C SER A 164 -68.82 -55.01 -24.51
N LEU A 165 -67.60 -55.54 -24.68
CA LEU A 165 -67.31 -56.70 -25.51
C LEU A 165 -68.01 -57.96 -24.97
N ASP A 166 -68.01 -58.16 -23.66
CA ASP A 166 -68.71 -59.27 -23.00
C ASP A 166 -70.22 -59.20 -23.28
N VAL A 167 -70.84 -58.02 -23.17
CA VAL A 167 -72.27 -57.81 -23.48
C VAL A 167 -72.56 -58.08 -24.96
N VAL A 168 -71.74 -57.57 -25.88
CA VAL A 168 -71.91 -57.84 -27.32
C VAL A 168 -71.78 -59.33 -27.62
N THR A 169 -70.83 -60.00 -26.97
CA THR A 169 -70.62 -61.45 -27.12
C THR A 169 -71.81 -62.25 -26.58
N ALA A 170 -72.34 -61.89 -25.40
CA ALA A 170 -73.55 -62.48 -24.84
C ALA A 170 -74.76 -62.28 -25.77
N ASN A 171 -75.01 -61.04 -26.21
CA ASN A 171 -76.10 -60.73 -27.14
C ASN A 171 -75.98 -61.51 -28.47
N ARG A 172 -74.76 -61.67 -28.99
CA ARG A 172 -74.51 -62.45 -30.22
C ARG A 172 -74.84 -63.93 -30.02
N ASN A 173 -74.48 -64.50 -28.86
CA ASN A 173 -74.79 -65.88 -28.52
C ASN A 173 -76.31 -66.12 -28.31
N GLU A 174 -77.04 -65.12 -27.81
CA GLU A 174 -78.51 -65.20 -27.67
C GLU A 174 -79.24 -65.10 -29.02
N LEU A 175 -78.75 -64.29 -29.97
CA LEU A 175 -79.36 -64.11 -31.30
C LEU A 175 -79.19 -65.33 -32.20
N TYR A 176 -78.11 -66.09 -32.02
CA TYR A 176 -77.90 -67.38 -32.65
C TYR A 176 -77.51 -68.39 -31.57
N PRO A 177 -78.49 -68.92 -30.81
CA PRO A 177 -78.23 -70.02 -29.90
C PRO A 177 -77.63 -71.14 -30.73
N LYS A 178 -76.47 -71.64 -30.35
CA LYS A 178 -75.96 -72.88 -30.92
C LYS A 178 -76.92 -74.00 -30.49
N ASP A 179 -77.92 -74.28 -31.31
CA ASP A 179 -78.58 -75.57 -31.29
C ASP A 179 -77.51 -76.62 -31.56
N GLU A 180 -77.33 -77.54 -30.62
CA GLU A 180 -76.49 -78.71 -30.82
C GLU A 180 -77.02 -79.51 -32.00
N ALA A 181 -76.31 -79.47 -33.13
CA ALA A 181 -75.82 -80.66 -33.84
C ALA A 181 -75.30 -80.27 -35.23
N THR A 182 -73.98 -80.21 -35.41
CA THR A 182 -73.30 -81.10 -36.39
C THR A 182 -71.79 -81.09 -36.16
N GLU A 183 -71.26 -82.31 -36.21
CA GLU A 183 -69.88 -82.70 -36.02
C GLU A 183 -68.89 -82.09 -37.01
N ASN A 184 -67.65 -81.92 -36.53
CA ASN A 184 -66.34 -82.03 -37.21
C ASN A 184 -66.17 -81.40 -38.60
N VAL A 185 -65.18 -80.50 -38.73
CA VAL A 185 -63.94 -80.74 -39.51
C VAL A 185 -62.82 -79.85 -38.95
N GLU A 186 -61.66 -80.47 -38.75
CA GLU A 186 -60.35 -79.91 -38.37
C GLU A 186 -59.79 -78.96 -39.45
N GLU A 187 -58.99 -77.96 -39.06
CA GLU A 187 -57.60 -77.76 -39.51
C GLU A 187 -57.13 -76.30 -39.38
N GLN A 188 -56.14 -76.14 -38.50
CA GLN A 188 -54.83 -75.48 -38.66
C GLN A 188 -54.68 -73.99 -39.03
N SER A 189 -53.49 -73.52 -38.62
CA SER A 189 -52.78 -72.26 -38.94
C SER A 189 -53.27 -71.03 -38.16
N GLU A 190 -52.42 -70.17 -37.61
CA GLU A 190 -50.98 -70.02 -37.76
C GLU A 190 -50.45 -69.16 -36.61
N ASN A 191 -49.19 -69.35 -36.28
CA ASN A 191 -48.38 -68.40 -35.52
C ASN A 191 -48.49 -67.01 -36.16
N THR A 192 -48.76 -65.98 -35.36
CA THR A 192 -48.17 -64.67 -35.58
C THR A 192 -47.70 -64.15 -34.24
N GLU A 193 -46.39 -64.32 -34.01
CA GLU A 193 -45.61 -63.38 -33.22
C GLU A 193 -45.84 -62.00 -33.82
N GLU A 194 -46.59 -61.13 -33.12
CA GLU A 194 -46.63 -59.72 -33.46
C GLU A 194 -45.68 -58.99 -32.53
N ALA A 195 -44.69 -58.36 -33.17
CA ALA A 195 -43.54 -57.72 -32.61
C ALA A 195 -43.91 -56.77 -31.46
N ALA A 196 -43.16 -56.86 -30.36
CA ALA A 196 -42.92 -55.68 -29.55
C ALA A 196 -42.22 -54.67 -30.47
N GLU A 197 -42.97 -53.70 -30.99
CA GLU A 197 -42.39 -52.45 -31.47
C GLU A 197 -41.71 -51.81 -30.27
N ASP A 198 -40.39 -51.99 -30.23
CA ASP A 198 -39.46 -51.22 -29.43
C ASP A 198 -39.64 -49.76 -29.85
N THR A 199 -40.56 -49.06 -29.19
CA THR A 199 -40.63 -47.62 -29.28
C THR A 199 -39.44 -47.14 -28.47
N GLU A 200 -38.33 -46.97 -29.18
CA GLU A 200 -37.10 -46.37 -28.67
C GLU A 200 -37.49 -44.99 -28.10
N PHE A 201 -37.68 -44.93 -26.79
CA PHE A 201 -37.93 -43.68 -26.09
C PHE A 201 -36.61 -42.92 -26.17
N GLU A 202 -36.56 -41.88 -27.00
CA GLU A 202 -35.38 -41.00 -27.06
C GLU A 202 -35.05 -40.53 -25.64
N ASP A 203 -33.89 -40.95 -25.16
CA ASP A 203 -33.36 -40.54 -23.87
C ASP A 203 -32.94 -39.06 -23.97
N TYR A 204 -33.84 -38.18 -23.55
CA TYR A 204 -33.58 -36.73 -23.48
C TYR A 204 -32.80 -36.33 -22.21
N THR A 205 -32.07 -37.25 -21.56
CA THR A 205 -31.19 -36.86 -20.47
C THR A 205 -30.06 -35.97 -21.00
N VAL A 206 -30.04 -34.73 -20.54
CA VAL A 206 -28.98 -33.76 -20.86
C VAL A 206 -27.73 -34.16 -20.07
N ASP A 207 -26.64 -34.51 -20.76
CA ASP A 207 -25.35 -34.75 -20.11
C ASP A 207 -24.79 -33.44 -19.55
N LEU A 208 -24.99 -33.24 -18.25
CA LEU A 208 -24.51 -32.07 -17.52
C LEU A 208 -22.96 -31.97 -17.46
N ASN A 209 -22.22 -33.00 -17.89
CA ASN A 209 -20.76 -32.94 -17.96
C ASN A 209 -20.23 -32.21 -19.19
N GLU A 210 -21.06 -31.97 -20.22
CA GLU A 210 -20.63 -31.30 -21.45
C GLU A 210 -20.46 -29.77 -21.29
N TYR A 211 -20.96 -29.20 -20.19
CA TYR A 211 -20.95 -27.75 -19.93
C TYR A 211 -19.91 -27.27 -18.91
N LYS A 212 -18.95 -28.12 -18.51
CA LYS A 212 -17.82 -27.71 -17.67
C LYS A 212 -16.59 -27.40 -18.54
N ASN A 213 -16.47 -26.15 -18.97
CA ASN A 213 -15.19 -25.50 -19.29
C ASN A 213 -15.05 -24.24 -18.45
#